data_AF-A0A3N5Q588-F1
#
_entry.id   AF-A0A3N5Q588-F1
#
_cell.length_a   1.000
_cell.length_b   1.000
_cell.length_c   1.000
_cell.angle_alpha   90.00
_cell.angle_beta   90.00
_cell.angle_gamma   90.00
#
_symmetry.space_group_name_H-M   'P 1'
#
loop_
_entity.id
_entity.type
_entity.pdbx_description
1 polymer ?
#
loop_
_entity_poly.entity_id
_entity_poly.type
_entity_poly.pdbx_seq_one_letter_code
_entity_poly.pdbx_strand_id
1 'polypeptide(L)'
;MLQKYFPLLVFTVLLFNEPNIAQIKTLDNFENSIGWNEFKADGVTLNISSDVGINGNAIRFDYDFTKGTGYGGIQKFFPID
;
A
#
# COMPACT_ATOMS: atom_id res chain seq x y z
N MET A 1 -17.93 51.49 6.29
CA MET A 1 -18.80 50.37 5.84
C MET A 1 -18.07 49.03 5.78
N LEU A 2 -16.77 48.97 5.42
CA LEU A 2 -16.01 47.72 5.30
C LEU A 2 -15.78 46.96 6.63
N GLN A 3 -15.57 47.69 7.73
CA GLN A 3 -15.23 47.12 9.04
C GLN A 3 -16.36 46.27 9.66
N LYS A 4 -17.62 46.50 9.27
CA LYS A 4 -18.80 45.74 9.75
C LYS A 4 -18.81 44.30 9.21
N TYR A 5 -18.18 44.05 8.06
CA TYR A 5 -18.12 42.73 7.42
C TYR A 5 -16.85 41.95 7.77
N PHE A 6 -15.89 42.59 8.42
CA PHE A 6 -14.65 41.96 8.87
C PHE A 6 -14.86 40.71 9.75
N PRO A 7 -15.75 40.71 10.77
CA PRO A 7 -15.98 39.50 11.57
C PRO A 7 -16.65 38.38 10.75
N LEU A 8 -17.51 38.74 9.80
CA LEU A 8 -18.15 37.77 8.90
C LEU A 8 -17.12 37.13 7.96
N LEU A 9 -16.16 37.92 7.45
CA LEU A 9 -15.06 37.45 6.64
C LEU A 9 -14.16 36.48 7.43
N VAL A 10 -13.79 36.86 8.66
CA VAL A 10 -12.97 36.01 9.55
C VAL A 10 -13.71 34.71 9.89
N PHE A 11 -14.99 34.78 10.22
CA PHE A 11 -15.82 33.61 10.48
C PHE A 11 -15.89 32.68 9.26
N THR A 12 -16.05 33.25 8.08
CA THR A 12 -16.09 32.50 6.82
C THR A 12 -14.77 31.77 6.54
N VAL A 13 -13.62 32.43 6.75
CA VAL A 13 -12.29 31.80 6.58
C VAL A 13 -12.06 30.66 7.58
N LEU A 14 -12.55 30.79 8.81
CA LEU A 14 -12.41 29.74 9.83
C LEU A 14 -13.22 28.47 9.51
N LEU A 15 -14.33 28.58 8.77
CA LEU A 15 -15.16 27.45 8.36
C LEU A 15 -14.54 26.59 7.24
N PHE A 16 -13.49 27.06 6.56
CA PHE A 16 -12.83 26.33 5.47
C PHE A 16 -11.58 25.55 5.89
N ASN A 17 -11.39 25.29 7.19
CA ASN A 17 -10.32 24.41 7.67
C ASN A 17 -10.74 22.94 7.52
N GLU A 18 -10.89 22.47 6.28
CA GLU A 18 -10.89 21.04 5.99
C GLU A 18 -9.48 20.51 6.29
N PRO A 19 -9.29 19.62 7.28
CA PRO A 19 -8.01 18.97 7.47
C PRO A 19 -7.75 18.12 6.22
N ASN A 20 -6.71 18.48 5.46
CA ASN A 20 -6.21 17.65 4.37
C ASN A 20 -5.59 16.38 4.97
N ILE A 21 -6.42 15.41 5.36
CA ILE A 21 -5.97 14.08 5.73
C ILE A 21 -5.54 13.42 4.42
N ALA A 22 -4.25 13.16 4.29
CA ALA A 22 -3.74 12.36 3.19
C ALA A 22 -4.50 11.02 3.19
N GLN A 23 -5.23 10.76 2.11
CA GLN A 23 -6.08 9.57 2.02
C GLN A 23 -5.19 8.33 1.92
N ILE A 24 -5.34 7.38 2.87
CA ILE A 24 -4.68 6.08 2.77
C ILE A 24 -5.40 5.30 1.67
N LYS A 25 -4.69 5.04 0.57
CA LYS A 25 -5.14 4.14 -0.49
C LYS A 25 -4.51 2.77 -0.28
N THR A 26 -5.33 1.78 0.09
CA THR A 26 -4.87 0.39 0.15
C THR A 26 -4.54 -0.08 -1.27
N LEU A 27 -3.31 -0.55 -1.49
CA LEU A 27 -2.87 -1.07 -2.80
C LEU A 27 -3.28 -2.53 -2.99
N ASP A 28 -3.10 -3.34 -1.95
CA ASP A 28 -3.50 -4.75 -1.90
C ASP A 28 -3.76 -5.13 -0.43
N ASN A 29 -4.77 -5.93 -0.19
CA ASN A 29 -5.11 -6.47 1.13
C ASN A 29 -4.68 -7.94 1.28
N PHE A 30 -4.06 -8.52 0.25
CA PHE A 30 -3.49 -9.87 0.25
C PHE A 30 -4.50 -11.01 0.44
N GLU A 31 -5.76 -10.79 0.05
CA GLU A 31 -6.80 -11.82 0.15
C GLU A 31 -6.53 -13.03 -0.76
N ASN A 32 -5.74 -12.82 -1.82
CA ASN A 32 -5.23 -13.85 -2.72
C ASN A 32 -3.89 -13.41 -3.35
N SER A 33 -3.20 -14.32 -4.03
CA SER A 33 -1.92 -14.06 -4.71
C SER A 33 -2.07 -13.55 -6.15
N ILE A 34 -3.27 -13.20 -6.63
CA ILE A 34 -3.49 -12.85 -8.02
C ILE A 34 -2.72 -11.57 -8.39
N GLY A 35 -1.95 -11.66 -9.48
CA GLY A 35 -1.14 -10.57 -10.02
C GLY A 35 0.24 -10.42 -9.35
N TRP A 36 0.53 -11.19 -8.30
CA TRP A 36 1.88 -11.32 -7.77
C TRP A 36 2.65 -12.37 -8.57
N ASN A 37 3.87 -12.03 -8.95
CA ASN A 37 4.78 -12.91 -9.69
C ASN A 37 6.09 -13.07 -8.92
N GLU A 38 6.71 -14.23 -9.04
CA GLU A 38 8.02 -14.51 -8.46
C GLU A 38 9.14 -14.01 -9.38
N PHE A 39 10.19 -13.43 -8.80
CA PHE A 39 11.40 -13.04 -9.49
C PHE A 39 12.63 -13.50 -8.71
N LYS A 40 13.51 -14.27 -9.35
CA LYS A 40 14.58 -14.98 -8.64
C LYS A 40 15.80 -15.26 -9.51
N ALA A 41 16.94 -15.40 -8.84
CA ALA A 41 18.19 -15.88 -9.44
C ALA A 41 18.18 -17.41 -9.60
N ASP A 42 19.09 -17.90 -10.45
CA ASP A 42 19.36 -19.33 -10.58
C ASP A 42 19.78 -19.95 -9.24
N GLY A 43 19.23 -21.12 -8.91
CA GLY A 43 19.49 -21.80 -7.64
C GLY A 43 18.66 -21.30 -6.46
N VAL A 44 17.68 -20.42 -6.69
CA VAL A 44 16.67 -20.04 -5.71
C VAL A 44 15.33 -20.67 -6.10
N THR A 45 14.65 -21.29 -5.14
CA THR A 45 13.27 -21.74 -5.27
C THR A 45 12.37 -20.83 -4.45
N LEU A 46 11.32 -20.32 -5.07
CA LEU A 46 10.30 -19.50 -4.43
C LEU A 46 8.95 -20.18 -4.64
N ASN A 47 8.02 -19.92 -3.73
CA ASN A 47 6.62 -20.24 -3.88
C ASN A 47 5.77 -19.17 -3.18
N ILE A 48 4.73 -18.69 -3.86
CA ILE A 48 3.70 -17.86 -3.26
C ILE A 48 2.38 -18.60 -3.13
N SER A 49 1.74 -18.45 -1.98
CA SER A 49 0.41 -19.01 -1.71
C SER A 49 -0.38 -18.09 -0.79
N SER A 50 -1.68 -18.34 -0.67
CA SER A 50 -2.52 -17.68 0.33
C SER A 50 -2.50 -18.47 1.63
N ASP A 51 -2.41 -17.77 2.75
CA ASP A 51 -2.46 -18.34 4.10
C ASP A 51 -3.22 -17.39 5.04
N VAL A 52 -3.42 -17.79 6.30
CA VAL A 52 -4.12 -16.99 7.31
C VAL A 52 -3.25 -15.80 7.74
N GLY A 53 -3.80 -14.60 7.64
CA GLY A 53 -3.18 -13.34 8.07
C GLY A 53 -3.74 -12.82 9.39
N ILE A 54 -3.26 -11.64 9.81
CA ILE A 54 -3.77 -10.93 10.99
C ILE A 54 -5.21 -10.44 10.76
N ASN A 55 -5.51 -10.00 9.53
CA ASN A 55 -6.81 -9.48 9.13
C ASN A 55 -7.26 -10.15 7.82
N GLY A 56 -7.89 -11.32 7.90
CA GLY A 56 -8.25 -12.10 6.70
C GLY A 56 -7.09 -12.97 6.23
N ASN A 57 -6.90 -13.08 4.92
CA ASN A 57 -5.76 -13.83 4.38
C ASN A 57 -4.50 -12.96 4.25
N ALA A 58 -3.39 -13.61 3.95
CA ALA A 58 -2.12 -13.01 3.61
C ALA A 58 -1.44 -13.82 2.49
N ILE A 59 -0.39 -13.24 1.90
CA ILE A 59 0.52 -14.00 1.03
C ILE A 59 1.59 -14.63 1.90
N ARG A 60 1.67 -15.97 1.85
CA ARG A 60 2.81 -16.72 2.33
C ARG A 60 3.87 -16.79 1.23
N PHE A 61 5.10 -16.47 1.62
CA PHE A 61 6.26 -16.49 0.75
C PHE A 61 7.27 -17.51 1.28
N ASP A 62 7.33 -18.67 0.62
CA ASP A 62 8.33 -19.70 0.93
C ASP A 62 9.55 -19.50 0.03
N TYR A 63 10.75 -19.65 0.60
CA TYR A 63 12.01 -19.48 -0.11
C TYR A 63 13.04 -20.56 0.27
N ASP A 64 13.84 -20.97 -0.70
CA ASP A 64 14.99 -21.87 -0.51
C ASP A 64 16.18 -21.46 -1.40
N PHE A 65 17.36 -21.30 -0.79
CA PHE A 65 18.61 -20.92 -1.44
C PHE A 65 19.53 -22.14 -1.55
N THR A 66 19.43 -22.85 -2.67
CA THR A 66 20.11 -24.14 -2.86
C THR A 66 21.60 -24.02 -3.17
N LYS A 67 22.09 -22.83 -3.54
CA LYS A 67 23.50 -22.57 -3.94
C LYS A 67 24.25 -21.57 -3.04
N GLY A 68 23.65 -21.17 -1.91
CA GLY A 68 24.29 -20.29 -0.91
C GLY A 68 24.39 -18.80 -1.28
N THR A 69 24.16 -18.43 -2.54
CA THR A 69 24.08 -17.03 -2.99
C THR A 69 22.91 -16.85 -3.96
N GLY A 70 22.40 -15.62 -4.10
CA GLY A 70 21.32 -15.30 -5.04
C GLY A 70 20.38 -14.20 -4.53
N TYR A 71 19.33 -13.93 -5.29
CA TYR A 71 18.21 -13.08 -4.88
C TYR A 71 16.88 -13.76 -5.19
N GLY A 72 15.84 -13.39 -4.47
CA GLY A 72 14.48 -13.85 -4.70
C GLY A 72 13.49 -12.86 -4.10
N GLY A 73 12.37 -12.64 -4.78
CA GLY A 73 11.32 -11.75 -4.34
C GLY A 73 10.04 -11.93 -5.14
N ILE A 74 9.02 -11.15 -4.78
CA ILE A 74 7.71 -11.15 -5.44
C ILE A 74 7.35 -9.73 -5.87
N GLN A 75 6.67 -9.60 -7.01
CA GLN A 75 6.34 -8.31 -7.59
C GLN A 75 4.91 -8.30 -8.12
N LYS A 76 4.22 -7.18 -7.87
CA LYS A 76 2.97 -6.80 -8.50
C LYS A 76 3.06 -5.35 -8.95
N PHE A 77 2.60 -5.06 -10.16
CA PHE A 77 2.54 -3.70 -10.68
C PHE A 77 1.24 -3.04 -10.21
N PHE A 78 1.37 -1.86 -9.62
CA PHE A 78 0.24 -1.01 -9.26
C PHE A 78 0.26 0.24 -10.14
N PRO A 79 -0.85 0.60 -10.79
CA PRO A 79 -0.99 1.92 -11.38
C PRO A 79 -1.10 2.94 -10.24
N ILE A 80 -0.06 3.72 -10.04
CA ILE A 80 -0.06 4.85 -9.12
C ILE A 80 -0.08 6.10 -9.99
N ASP A 81 -1.24 6.74 -10.05
CA ASP A 81 -1.43 8.07 -10.64
C ASP A 81 -1.20 9.15 -9.58
#